data_AF-A0A8T7I1Z9-F1
#
_entry.id   AF-A0A8T7I1Z9-F1
#
_cell.length_a   1.000
_cell.length_b   1.000
_cell.length_c   1.000
_cell.angle_alpha   90.00
_cell.angle_beta   90.00
_cell.angle_gamma   90.00
#
_symmetry.space_group_name_H-M   'P 1'
#
loop_
_entity.id
_entity.type
_entity.pdbx_description
1 polymer ?
#
loop_
_entity_poly.entity_id
_entity_poly.type
_entity_poly.pdbx_seq_one_letter_code
_entity_poly.pdbx_strand_id
1 'polypeptide(L)'
;RGIVAQRLVKRNCNYCAETYRIELQQEYWLKSVGFNDFSNATFKKGIGCSQCNNTGYRGRVAIHEMLILDEQLLSALRRHDVDEFTAIAKKSELFTPLLESVLALAASGQTSLDEVMRIGETVEQTDLLPGGDTPAIEQEKQ
;
A
#
# COMPACT_ATOMS: atom_id res chain seq x y z
N ARG A 1 11.90 -18.67 7.01
CA ARG A 1 10.62 -18.37 7.72
C ARG A 1 10.27 -16.93 7.38
N GLY A 2 9.00 -16.57 7.25
CA GLY A 2 8.63 -15.23 6.84
C GLY A 2 7.19 -14.90 7.15
N ILE A 3 6.88 -13.61 7.12
CA ILE A 3 5.52 -13.08 7.23
C ILE A 3 5.14 -12.54 5.85
N VAL A 4 3.90 -12.78 5.44
CA VAL A 4 3.34 -12.20 4.22
C VAL A 4 2.10 -11.42 4.61
N ALA A 5 2.06 -10.15 4.24
CA ALA A 5 0.86 -9.34 4.25
C ALA A 5 0.34 -9.20 2.81
N GLN A 6 -0.97 -9.35 2.63
CA GLN A 6 -1.61 -9.21 1.32
C GLN A 6 -2.80 -8.25 1.40
N ARG A 7 -2.95 -7.44 0.35
CA ARG A 7 -4.18 -6.69 0.06
C ARG A 7 -4.62 -6.93 -1.38
N LEU A 8 -5.91 -6.75 -1.62
CA LEU A 8 -6.46 -6.70 -2.97
C LEU A 8 -6.79 -5.26 -3.31
N VAL A 9 -6.38 -4.83 -4.50
CA VAL A 9 -6.75 -3.53 -5.07
C VAL A 9 -7.56 -3.76 -6.33
N LYS A 10 -8.52 -2.88 -6.62
CA LYS A 10 -9.30 -2.98 -7.86
C LYS A 10 -8.39 -2.70 -9.05
N ARG A 11 -8.60 -3.41 -10.16
CA ARG A 11 -7.90 -3.13 -11.42
C ARG A 11 -8.71 -2.17 -12.26
N ASN A 12 -8.05 -1.21 -12.90
CA ASN A 12 -8.69 -0.33 -13.89
C ASN A 12 -9.39 -1.18 -14.96
N CYS A 13 -10.57 -0.74 -15.39
CA CYS A 13 -11.30 -1.43 -16.45
C CYS A 13 -10.59 -1.26 -17.80
N ASN A 14 -10.16 -2.36 -18.41
CA ASN A 14 -9.44 -2.36 -19.69
C ASN A 14 -10.23 -1.75 -20.88
N TYR A 15 -11.55 -1.55 -20.75
CA TYR A 15 -12.41 -1.02 -21.80
C TYR A 15 -12.64 0.49 -21.72
N CYS A 16 -12.48 1.09 -20.54
CA CYS A 16 -12.83 2.51 -20.30
C CYS A 16 -11.76 3.25 -19.48
N ALA A 17 -10.59 2.64 -19.27
CA ALA A 17 -9.48 3.31 -18.60
C ALA A 17 -8.84 4.33 -19.54
N GLU A 18 -8.84 5.59 -19.11
CA GLU A 18 -8.21 6.69 -19.84
C GLU A 18 -7.03 7.23 -19.06
N THR A 19 -6.00 7.65 -19.77
CA THR A 19 -4.88 8.39 -19.18
C THR A 19 -5.39 9.75 -18.74
N TYR A 20 -5.04 10.15 -17.52
CA TYR A 20 -5.42 11.45 -16.99
C TYR A 20 -4.21 12.17 -16.42
N ARG A 21 -4.30 13.51 -16.35
CA ARG A 21 -3.31 14.33 -15.66
C ARG A 21 -3.63 14.35 -14.18
N ILE A 22 -2.66 14.01 -13.34
CA ILE A 22 -2.82 14.08 -11.89
C ILE A 22 -3.14 15.51 -11.44
N GLU A 23 -4.00 15.62 -10.44
CA GLU A 23 -4.36 16.89 -9.83
C GLU A 23 -3.27 17.36 -8.85
N LEU A 24 -3.22 18.68 -8.58
CA LEU A 24 -2.24 19.25 -7.66
C LEU A 24 -2.24 18.56 -6.29
N GLN A 25 -3.43 18.25 -5.74
CA GLN A 25 -3.55 17.56 -4.47
C GLN A 25 -2.94 16.15 -4.50
N GLN A 26 -3.13 15.42 -5.60
CA GLN A 26 -2.56 14.09 -5.79
C GLN A 26 -1.04 14.17 -5.91
N GLU A 27 -0.52 15.17 -6.63
CA GLU A 27 0.91 15.42 -6.73
C GLU A 27 1.53 15.74 -5.37
N TYR A 28 0.91 16.59 -4.56
CA TYR A 28 1.39 16.90 -3.20
C TYR A 28 1.44 15.65 -2.33
N TRP A 29 0.39 14.82 -2.38
CA TRP A 29 0.33 13.57 -1.61
C TRP A 29 1.39 12.55 -2.07
N LEU A 30 1.58 12.40 -3.38
CA LEU A 30 2.64 11.52 -3.91
C LEU A 30 4.03 11.94 -3.40
N LYS A 31 4.32 13.25 -3.39
CA LYS A 31 5.57 13.77 -2.85
C LYS A 31 5.70 13.54 -1.35
N SER A 32 4.62 13.66 -0.56
CA SER A 32 4.68 13.41 0.89
C SER A 32 4.97 11.96 1.23
N VAL A 33 4.59 11.01 0.37
CA VAL A 33 4.92 9.58 0.54
C VAL A 33 6.23 9.18 -0.14
N GLY A 34 7.05 10.14 -0.56
CA GLY A 34 8.38 9.91 -1.14
C GLY A 34 8.41 9.60 -2.64
N PHE A 35 7.27 9.63 -3.33
CA PHE A 35 7.18 9.42 -4.76
C PHE A 35 7.38 10.74 -5.53
N ASN A 36 8.65 11.12 -5.72
CA ASN A 36 9.05 12.43 -6.22
C ASN A 36 9.21 12.51 -7.76
N ASP A 37 9.54 11.40 -8.41
CA ASP A 37 9.67 11.33 -9.88
C ASP A 37 8.65 10.36 -10.46
N PHE A 38 7.71 10.93 -11.21
CA PHE A 38 6.67 10.22 -11.93
C PHE A 38 6.60 10.68 -13.39
N SER A 39 7.70 11.20 -13.92
CA SER A 39 7.82 11.62 -15.32
C SER A 39 7.51 10.51 -16.32
N ASN A 40 7.86 9.26 -15.96
CA ASN A 40 7.59 8.06 -16.75
C ASN A 40 6.27 7.35 -16.38
N ALA A 41 5.49 7.89 -15.44
CA ALA A 41 4.24 7.27 -15.00
C ALA A 41 3.11 7.55 -16.00
N THR A 42 2.30 6.53 -16.27
CA THR A 42 1.06 6.62 -17.06
C THR A 42 -0.12 6.32 -16.16
N PHE A 43 -0.57 7.32 -15.40
CA PHE A 43 -1.73 7.18 -14.53
C PHE A 43 -3.01 7.06 -15.36
N LYS A 44 -3.84 6.09 -15.00
CA LYS A 44 -5.13 5.84 -15.65
C LYS A 44 -6.27 5.75 -14.64
N LYS A 45 -7.46 6.16 -15.07
CA LYS A 45 -8.70 6.02 -14.31
C LYS A 45 -9.82 5.56 -15.25
N GLY A 46 -10.64 4.63 -14.77
CA GLY A 46 -11.80 4.17 -15.54
C GLY A 46 -12.94 5.19 -15.47
N ILE A 47 -13.44 5.63 -16.62
CA ILE A 47 -14.58 6.57 -16.69
C ILE A 47 -15.93 5.90 -16.40
N GLY A 48 -15.98 4.57 -16.40
CA GLY A 48 -17.19 3.77 -16.24
C GLY A 48 -17.82 3.38 -17.58
N CYS A 49 -18.19 2.10 -17.71
CA CYS A 49 -18.89 1.58 -18.88
C CYS A 49 -19.69 0.32 -18.52
N SER A 50 -20.48 -0.19 -19.46
CA SER A 50 -21.24 -1.43 -19.29
C SER A 50 -20.36 -2.64 -18.92
N GLN A 51 -19.12 -2.71 -19.42
CA GLN A 51 -18.19 -3.81 -19.12
C GLN A 51 -17.72 -3.84 -17.67
N CYS A 52 -17.78 -2.73 -16.95
CA CYS A 52 -17.42 -2.66 -15.53
C CYS A 52 -18.60 -2.26 -14.64
N ASN A 53 -19.85 -2.36 -15.13
CA ASN A 53 -21.04 -1.90 -14.44
C ASN A 53 -20.92 -0.45 -13.94
N ASN A 54 -20.36 0.42 -14.79
CA ASN A 54 -20.13 1.84 -14.52
C ASN A 54 -19.24 2.16 -13.30
N THR A 55 -18.48 1.18 -12.79
CA THR A 55 -17.59 1.40 -11.62
C THR A 55 -16.22 2.00 -11.98
N GLY A 56 -15.82 1.88 -13.25
CA GLY A 56 -14.45 2.18 -13.69
C GLY A 56 -13.43 1.06 -13.42
N TYR A 57 -13.81 0.00 -12.70
CA TYR A 57 -12.91 -1.08 -12.30
C TYR A 57 -13.40 -2.46 -12.78
N ARG A 58 -12.48 -3.34 -13.21
CA ARG A 58 -12.82 -4.72 -13.57
C ARG A 58 -11.73 -5.69 -13.12
N GLY A 59 -12.07 -6.50 -12.13
CA GLY A 59 -11.14 -7.44 -11.50
C GLY A 59 -10.34 -6.81 -10.37
N ARG A 60 -9.44 -7.60 -9.80
CA ARG A 60 -8.55 -7.22 -8.70
C ARG A 60 -7.15 -7.72 -8.97
N VAL A 61 -6.16 -7.04 -8.42
CA VAL A 61 -4.77 -7.48 -8.40
C VAL A 61 -4.33 -7.56 -6.94
N ALA A 62 -3.59 -8.62 -6.61
CA ALA A 62 -3.00 -8.78 -5.29
C ALA A 62 -1.71 -7.98 -5.22
N ILE A 63 -1.56 -7.22 -4.15
CA ILE A 63 -0.28 -6.65 -3.73
C ILE A 63 0.15 -7.36 -2.46
N HIS A 64 1.44 -7.60 -2.33
CA HIS A 64 2.00 -8.32 -1.21
C HIS A 64 3.24 -7.62 -0.68
N GLU A 65 3.42 -7.71 0.62
CA GLU A 65 4.62 -7.32 1.32
C GLU A 65 5.13 -8.57 2.02
N MET A 66 6.40 -8.90 1.78
CA MET A 66 7.02 -10.11 2.30
C MET A 66 8.20 -9.73 3.18
N LEU A 67 8.13 -10.13 4.46
CA LEU A 67 9.23 -9.97 5.38
C LEU A 67 9.85 -11.34 5.65
N ILE A 68 11.07 -11.54 5.15
CA ILE A 68 11.87 -12.72 5.46
C ILE A 68 12.51 -12.54 6.83
N LEU A 69 12.27 -13.47 7.75
CA LEU A 69 12.84 -13.44 9.08
C LEU A 69 14.22 -14.10 9.05
N ASP A 70 15.26 -13.27 8.91
CA ASP A 70 16.65 -13.66 9.05
C ASP A 70 17.08 -13.74 10.54
N GLU A 71 18.33 -14.11 10.79
CA GLU A 71 18.83 -14.20 12.17
C GLU A 71 18.80 -12.87 12.93
N GLN A 72 19.03 -11.74 12.24
CA GLN A 72 19.09 -10.43 12.86
C GLN A 72 17.69 -10.00 13.32
N LEU A 73 16.70 -10.12 12.45
CA LEU A 73 15.28 -9.89 12.77
C LEU A 73 14.79 -10.82 13.88
N LEU A 74 15.13 -12.12 13.82
CA LEU A 74 14.75 -13.07 14.86
C LEU A 74 15.43 -12.77 16.20
N SER A 75 16.65 -12.21 16.19
CA SER A 75 17.36 -11.78 17.39
C SER A 75 16.70 -10.56 18.03
N ALA A 76 16.39 -9.54 17.24
CA ALA A 76 15.67 -8.34 17.69
C ALA A 76 14.29 -8.72 18.26
N LEU A 77 13.57 -9.62 17.57
CA LEU A 77 12.27 -10.13 18.02
C LEU A 77 12.36 -10.83 19.38
N ARG A 78 13.37 -11.70 19.60
CA ARG A 78 13.58 -12.39 20.88
C ARG A 78 13.91 -11.44 22.03
N ARG A 79 14.53 -10.30 21.74
CA ARG A 79 14.84 -9.26 22.72
C ARG A 79 13.69 -8.28 22.96
N HIS A 80 12.57 -8.43 22.23
CA HIS A 80 11.47 -7.47 22.22
C HIS A 80 11.90 -6.04 21.82
N ASP A 81 12.92 -5.93 20.97
CA ASP A 81 13.42 -4.65 20.47
C ASP A 81 12.71 -4.27 19.17
N VAL A 82 11.62 -3.50 19.30
CA VAL A 82 10.74 -3.13 18.17
C VAL A 82 11.43 -2.13 17.23
N ASP A 83 12.22 -1.21 17.77
CA ASP A 83 12.92 -0.19 16.99
C ASP A 83 14.00 -0.82 16.12
N GLU A 84 14.81 -1.71 16.71
CA GLU A 84 15.84 -2.45 15.96
C GLU A 84 15.20 -3.40 14.93
N PHE A 85 14.14 -4.11 15.30
CA PHE A 85 13.40 -4.98 14.38
C PHE A 85 12.91 -4.19 13.15
N THR A 86 12.30 -3.02 13.38
CA THR A 86 11.78 -2.15 12.32
C THR A 86 12.91 -1.60 11.45
N ALA A 87 14.02 -1.18 12.05
CA ALA A 87 15.18 -0.67 11.33
C ALA A 87 15.84 -1.75 10.45
N ILE A 88 15.90 -3.01 10.91
CA ILE A 88 16.41 -4.14 10.13
C ILE A 88 15.41 -4.50 9.02
N ALA A 89 14.12 -4.60 9.34
CA ALA A 89 13.07 -4.91 8.37
C ALA A 89 13.09 -3.96 7.17
N LYS A 90 13.16 -2.64 7.42
CA LYS A 90 13.20 -1.60 6.38
C LYS A 90 14.46 -1.63 5.51
N LYS A 91 15.52 -2.32 5.94
CA LYS A 91 16.76 -2.48 5.15
C LYS A 91 16.77 -3.77 4.33
N SER A 92 15.78 -4.64 4.48
CA SER A 92 15.72 -5.90 3.75
C SER A 92 15.45 -5.64 2.27
N GLU A 93 16.31 -6.15 1.39
CA GLU A 93 16.15 -6.02 -0.07
C GLU A 93 14.90 -6.74 -0.61
N LEU A 94 14.39 -7.71 0.13
CA LEU A 94 13.20 -8.50 -0.25
C LEU A 94 11.90 -7.90 0.28
N PHE A 95 11.99 -6.83 1.08
CA PHE A 95 10.85 -6.17 1.68
C PHE A 95 10.44 -4.96 0.84
N THR A 96 9.32 -5.11 0.13
CA THR A 96 8.68 -4.01 -0.59
C THR A 96 7.37 -3.66 0.10
N PRO A 97 7.20 -2.43 0.61
CA PRO A 97 5.97 -2.00 1.24
C PRO A 97 4.75 -2.14 0.33
N LEU A 98 3.58 -2.37 0.93
CA LEU A 98 2.31 -2.43 0.18
C LEU A 98 2.04 -1.14 -0.60
N LEU A 99 2.38 0.02 -0.01
CA LEU A 99 2.20 1.32 -0.65
C LEU A 99 3.06 1.46 -1.91
N GLU A 100 4.33 1.03 -1.86
CA GLU A 100 5.23 1.04 -3.00
C GLU A 100 4.73 0.08 -4.11
N SER A 101 4.28 -1.11 -3.70
CA SER A 101 3.72 -2.10 -4.62
C SER A 101 2.50 -1.58 -5.39
N VAL A 102 1.56 -0.91 -4.71
CA VAL A 102 0.38 -0.32 -5.38
C VAL A 102 0.75 0.91 -6.21
N LEU A 103 1.71 1.72 -5.77
CA LEU A 103 2.24 2.85 -6.54
C LEU A 103 2.81 2.40 -7.89
N ALA A 104 3.60 1.31 -7.92
CA ALA A 104 4.14 0.75 -9.15
C ALA A 104 3.03 0.30 -10.12
N LEU A 105 1.96 -0.30 -9.59
CA LEU A 105 0.79 -0.69 -10.39
C LEU A 105 0.02 0.53 -10.91
N ALA A 106 -0.09 1.60 -10.12
CA ALA A 106 -0.76 2.83 -10.54
C ALA A 106 0.05 3.59 -11.59
N ALA A 107 1.37 3.66 -11.41
CA ALA A 107 2.29 4.29 -12.35
C ALA A 107 2.32 3.57 -13.71
N SER A 108 2.03 2.27 -13.75
CA SER A 108 1.84 1.50 -15.00
C SER A 108 0.39 1.51 -15.52
N GLY A 109 -0.52 2.25 -14.86
CA GLY A 109 -1.92 2.41 -15.27
C GLY A 109 -2.81 1.19 -15.00
N GLN A 110 -2.33 0.20 -14.25
CA GLN A 110 -3.09 -1.02 -13.93
C GLN A 110 -4.15 -0.78 -12.85
N THR A 111 -3.88 0.13 -11.92
CA THR A 111 -4.84 0.60 -10.90
C THR A 111 -4.87 2.14 -10.89
N SER A 112 -5.78 2.72 -10.10
CA SER A 112 -5.92 4.17 -9.96
C SER A 112 -5.12 4.72 -8.76
N LEU A 113 -4.85 6.02 -8.76
CA LEU A 113 -4.33 6.70 -7.55
C LEU A 113 -5.33 6.68 -6.38
N ASP A 114 -6.64 6.57 -6.64
CA ASP A 114 -7.65 6.41 -5.59
C ASP A 114 -7.39 5.12 -4.78
N GLU A 115 -6.99 4.04 -5.47
CA GLU A 115 -6.62 2.79 -4.80
C GLU A 115 -5.29 2.91 -4.04
N VAL A 116 -4.34 3.70 -4.54
CA VAL A 116 -3.08 3.99 -3.84
C VAL A 116 -3.37 4.71 -2.52
N MET A 117 -4.16 5.78 -2.57
CA MET A 117 -4.52 6.58 -1.39
C MET A 117 -5.27 5.75 -0.34
N ARG A 118 -6.21 4.91 -0.77
CA ARG A 118 -6.92 3.98 0.11
C ARG A 118 -5.98 3.02 0.85
N ILE A 119 -4.93 2.52 0.17
CA ILE A 119 -3.91 1.69 0.81
C ILE A 119 -3.06 2.53 1.77
N GLY A 120 -2.66 3.74 1.37
CA GLY A 120 -1.87 4.66 2.21
C GLY A 120 -2.54 5.01 3.54
N GLU A 121 -3.84 5.35 3.53
CA GLU A 121 -4.63 5.63 4.75
C GLU A 121 -4.66 4.45 5.71
N THR A 122 -4.62 3.22 5.19
CA THR A 122 -4.60 2.00 6.01
C THR A 122 -3.24 1.79 6.69
N VAL A 123 -2.15 2.29 6.11
CA VAL A 123 -0.78 2.13 6.61
C VAL A 123 -0.45 3.19 7.67
N GLU A 124 -0.96 4.41 7.52
CA GLU A 124 -0.77 5.47 8.53
C GLU A 124 -1.41 5.12 9.90
N GLN A 125 -2.45 4.29 9.92
CA GLN A 125 -3.03 3.78 11.18
C GLN A 125 -2.12 2.78 11.91
N THR A 126 -1.13 2.17 11.24
CA THR A 126 -0.21 1.20 11.85
C THR A 126 1.14 1.79 12.27
N ASP A 127 1.54 2.92 11.69
CA ASP A 127 2.86 3.55 11.95
C ASP A 127 2.80 4.66 13.04
N LEU A 128 1.64 4.91 13.65
CA LEU A 128 1.41 5.95 14.67
C LEU A 128 1.60 5.51 16.13
N LEU A 129 2.33 4.42 16.42
CA LEU A 129 2.63 4.05 17.82
C LEU A 129 4.08 4.37 18.20
N PRO A 130 4.40 5.60 18.64
CA PRO A 130 5.47 5.79 19.60
C PRO A 130 4.88 5.52 21.00
N GLY A 131 5.13 4.32 21.54
CA GLY A 131 4.87 3.96 22.94
C GLY A 131 3.49 4.34 23.50
N GLY A 132 2.47 3.48 23.33
CA GLY A 132 1.17 3.70 23.94
C GLY A 132 0.39 2.40 24.09
N ASP A 133 -0.03 2.14 25.32
CA ASP A 133 -0.88 1.02 25.71
C ASP A 133 -2.07 0.85 24.77
N THR A 134 -2.33 -0.39 24.37
CA THR A 134 -3.59 -0.74 23.71
C THR A 134 -4.72 -0.54 24.72
N PRO A 135 -5.76 0.28 24.46
CA PRO A 135 -6.95 0.19 25.28
C PRO A 135 -7.55 -1.19 25.04
N ALA A 136 -7.73 -1.94 26.12
CA ALA A 136 -8.46 -3.18 26.10
C ALA A 136 -9.82 -2.93 25.44
N ILE A 137 -10.10 -3.63 24.34
CA ILE A 137 -11.46 -3.72 23.81
C ILE A 137 -12.24 -4.51 24.86
N GLU A 138 -13.01 -3.80 25.68
CA GLU A 138 -14.00 -4.40 26.56
C GLU A 138 -14.96 -5.22 25.70
N GLN A 139 -14.96 -6.52 25.96
CA GLN A 139 -15.92 -7.45 25.40
C GLN A 139 -17.30 -7.05 25.92
N GLU A 140 -18.16 -6.50 25.05
CA GLU A 140 -19.59 -6.48 25.29
C GLU A 140 -20.08 -7.93 25.38
N LYS A 141 -20.17 -8.42 26.62
CA LYS A 141 -20.98 -9.57 26.99
C LYS A 141 -22.41 -9.09 27.20
N GLN A 142 -23.31 -9.71 26.42
CA GLN A 142 -24.76 -9.85 26.63
C GLN A 142 -25.64 -8.61 26.45
#